data_AF-A0A0W1R6V5-F1
#
_entry.id   AF-A0A0W1R6V5-F1
#
_cell.length_a   1.000
_cell.length_b   1.000
_cell.length_c   1.000
_cell.angle_alpha   90.00
_cell.angle_beta   90.00
_cell.angle_gamma   90.00
#
_symmetry.space_group_name_H-M   'P 1'
#
loop_
_entity.id
_entity.type
_entity.pdbx_description
1 polymer ?
#
loop_
_entity_poly.entity_id
_entity_poly.type
_entity_poly.pdbx_seq_one_letter_code
_entity_poly.pdbx_strand_id
1 'polypeptide(L)'
;MFEWLFPGWSNPFAMVVFVSLRILLNAALTGLTARSAGRRSPLTLLVGAGTLVSAVMVVLLLRPGGLGYTASFVEFALQLVIVALAGYAVLSTDSKRRRVTTATTIVGALALLLFSVPIYGEAFVAP
;
A
#
# COMPACT_ATOMS: atom_id res chain seq x y z
N MET A 1 -4.85 -19.03 -15.69
CA MET A 1 -4.60 -18.10 -16.84
C MET A 1 -3.48 -17.10 -16.59
N PHE A 2 -3.16 -16.74 -15.35
CA PHE A 2 -1.91 -16.06 -15.00
C PHE A 2 -0.78 -17.03 -14.58
N GLU A 3 -0.93 -18.34 -14.78
CA GLU A 3 0.06 -19.35 -14.36
C GLU A 3 1.43 -19.20 -15.04
N TRP A 4 1.58 -18.55 -16.19
CA TRP A 4 2.94 -18.24 -16.67
C TRP A 4 3.57 -17.07 -15.90
N LEU A 5 2.73 -16.13 -15.45
CA LEU A 5 3.13 -14.82 -14.89
C LEU A 5 3.30 -14.92 -13.37
N PHE A 6 2.49 -15.78 -12.74
CA PHE A 6 2.47 -16.15 -11.34
C PHE A 6 2.21 -17.67 -11.22
N PRO A 7 3.18 -18.56 -11.53
CA PRO A 7 2.99 -20.03 -11.61
C PRO A 7 2.73 -20.74 -10.28
N GLY A 8 2.25 -20.01 -9.30
CA GLY A 8 2.41 -20.32 -7.90
C GLY A 8 2.94 -19.08 -7.22
N TRP A 9 2.03 -18.40 -6.53
CA TRP A 9 2.35 -17.78 -5.26
C TRP A 9 2.77 -18.88 -4.25
N SER A 10 3.78 -19.67 -4.59
CA SER A 10 4.34 -20.80 -3.84
C SER A 10 5.75 -20.48 -3.34
N ASN A 11 6.35 -19.39 -3.82
CA ASN A 11 7.62 -18.90 -3.30
C ASN A 11 7.36 -17.98 -2.09
N PRO A 12 7.59 -18.45 -0.84
CA PRO A 12 7.35 -17.66 0.37
C PRO A 12 8.26 -16.43 0.44
N PHE A 13 9.44 -16.47 -0.19
CA PHE A 13 10.36 -15.34 -0.20
C PHE A 13 9.82 -14.18 -1.04
N ALA A 14 9.25 -14.46 -2.22
CA ALA A 14 8.64 -13.44 -3.07
C ALA A 14 7.47 -12.73 -2.37
N MET A 15 6.64 -13.50 -1.64
CA MET A 15 5.57 -12.95 -0.79
C MET A 15 6.11 -12.03 0.29
N VAL A 16 7.11 -12.49 1.06
CA VAL A 16 7.70 -11.70 2.14
C VAL A 16 8.29 -10.40 1.59
N VAL A 17 9.00 -10.44 0.47
CA VAL A 17 9.55 -9.25 -0.18
C VAL A 17 8.42 -8.30 -0.60
N PHE A 18 7.37 -8.81 -1.23
CA PHE A 18 6.22 -8.01 -1.66
C PHE A 18 5.51 -7.32 -0.48
N VAL A 19 5.18 -8.09 0.57
CA VAL A 19 4.54 -7.58 1.80
C VAL A 19 5.44 -6.54 2.46
N SER A 20 6.73 -6.83 2.58
CA SER A 20 7.71 -5.91 3.18
C SER A 20 7.80 -4.61 2.40
N LEU A 21 7.87 -4.67 1.06
CA LEU A 21 7.92 -3.48 0.21
C LEU A 21 6.65 -2.63 0.36
N ARG A 22 5.48 -3.25 0.43
CA ARG A 22 4.19 -2.56 0.67
C ARG A 22 4.20 -1.80 1.99
N ILE A 23 4.59 -2.48 3.07
CA ILE A 23 4.66 -1.87 4.40
C ILE A 23 5.70 -0.74 4.43
N LEU A 24 6.88 -0.96 3.83
CA LEU A 24 7.95 0.04 3.79
C LEU A 24 7.55 1.30 3.02
N LEU A 25 6.84 1.16 1.90
CA LEU A 25 6.35 2.31 1.14
C LEU A 25 5.29 3.10 1.93
N ASN A 26 4.35 2.42 2.59
CA ASN A 26 3.35 3.10 3.41
C ASN A 26 3.97 3.76 4.66
N ALA A 27 4.97 3.12 5.28
CA ALA A 27 5.76 3.72 6.35
C ALA A 27 6.55 4.95 5.85
N ALA A 28 7.11 4.90 4.63
CA ALA A 28 7.78 6.03 4.01
C ALA A 28 6.80 7.19 3.75
N LEU A 29 5.61 6.93 3.21
CA LEU A 29 4.55 7.93 3.02
C LEU A 29 4.11 8.55 4.36
N THR A 30 3.98 7.74 5.41
CA THR A 30 3.71 8.23 6.77
C THR A 30 4.82 9.15 7.27
N GLY A 31 6.08 8.75 7.10
CA GLY A 31 7.24 9.55 7.49
C GLY A 31 7.35 10.87 6.72
N LEU A 32 7.05 10.86 5.42
CA LEU A 32 7.03 12.04 4.56
C LEU A 32 5.88 12.99 4.94
N THR A 33 4.70 12.43 5.25
CA THR A 33 3.55 13.18 5.78
C THR A 33 3.91 13.83 7.11
N ALA A 34 4.50 13.07 8.05
CA ALA A 34 4.94 13.56 9.35
C ALA A 34 5.97 14.68 9.26
N ARG A 35 6.86 14.63 8.27
CA ARG A 35 7.86 15.68 8.01
C ARG A 35 7.26 16.94 7.38
N SER A 36 6.13 16.81 6.69
CA SER A 36 5.53 17.90 5.92
C SER A 36 4.40 18.59 6.68
N ALA A 37 3.47 17.82 7.25
CA ALA A 37 2.36 18.32 8.06
C ALA A 37 2.65 18.36 9.57
N GLY A 38 3.73 17.72 10.03
CA GLY A 38 4.10 17.61 11.45
C GLY A 38 3.63 16.31 12.12
N ARG A 39 4.41 15.82 13.09
CA ARG A 39 4.20 14.50 13.75
C ARG A 39 2.88 14.37 14.50
N ARG A 40 2.37 15.47 15.07
CA ARG A 40 1.11 15.51 15.83
C ARG A 40 -0.08 15.98 15.00
N SER A 41 0.11 16.18 13.70
CA SER A 41 -0.97 16.60 12.80
C SER A 41 -2.01 15.48 12.65
N PRO A 42 -3.31 15.81 12.61
CA PRO A 42 -4.37 14.85 12.28
C PRO A 42 -4.09 14.07 10.99
N LEU A 43 -3.51 14.72 9.97
CA LEU A 43 -3.14 14.06 8.71
C LEU A 43 -2.12 12.94 8.91
N THR A 44 -1.09 13.20 9.72
CA THR A 44 -0.06 12.21 10.04
C THR A 44 -0.65 11.04 10.83
N LEU A 45 -1.57 11.32 11.76
CA LEU A 45 -2.28 10.28 12.51
C LEU A 45 -3.14 9.42 11.59
N LEU A 46 -3.89 10.03 10.67
CA LEU A 46 -4.72 9.31 9.71
C LEU A 46 -3.90 8.44 8.76
N VAL A 47 -2.82 8.97 8.19
CA VAL A 47 -1.92 8.21 7.30
C VAL A 47 -1.20 7.10 8.08
N GLY A 48 -0.79 7.36 9.31
CA GLY A 48 -0.17 6.35 10.18
C GLY A 48 -1.13 5.23 10.57
N ALA A 49 -2.35 5.56 10.99
CA ALA A 49 -3.39 4.59 11.28
C ALA A 49 -3.74 3.76 10.03
N GLY A 50 -3.89 4.42 8.88
CA GLY A 50 -4.10 3.74 7.60
C GLY A 50 -2.94 2.82 7.24
N THR A 51 -1.71 3.21 7.51
CA THR A 51 -0.53 2.34 7.27
C THR A 51 -0.56 1.07 8.13
N LEU A 52 -0.96 1.18 9.40
CA LEU A 52 -1.09 0.03 10.29
C LEU A 52 -2.22 -0.91 9.83
N VAL A 53 -3.40 -0.35 9.52
CA VAL A 53 -4.52 -1.13 9.00
C VAL A 53 -4.13 -1.80 7.67
N SER A 54 -3.44 -1.07 6.80
CA SER A 54 -2.97 -1.59 5.51
C SER A 54 -2.00 -2.76 5.68
N ALA A 55 -1.04 -2.65 6.62
CA ALA A 55 -0.14 -3.75 6.93
C ALA A 55 -0.89 -5.02 7.35
N VAL A 56 -1.94 -4.88 8.17
CA VAL A 56 -2.80 -5.99 8.58
C VAL A 56 -3.56 -6.57 7.38
N MET A 57 -4.16 -5.72 6.54
CA MET A 57 -4.92 -6.17 5.37
C MET A 57 -4.04 -6.88 4.34
N VAL A 58 -2.81 -6.41 4.11
CA VAL A 58 -1.82 -7.06 3.24
C VAL A 58 -1.47 -8.46 3.73
N VAL A 59 -1.43 -8.69 5.04
CA VAL A 59 -1.25 -10.04 5.59
C VAL A 59 -2.52 -10.89 5.44
N LEU A 60 -3.70 -10.30 5.71
CA LEU A 60 -4.99 -11.00 5.57
C LEU A 60 -5.30 -11.39 4.13
N LEU A 61 -4.80 -10.64 3.15
CA LEU A 61 -4.87 -10.94 1.72
C LEU A 61 -4.22 -12.29 1.34
N LEU A 62 -3.23 -12.74 2.12
CA LEU A 62 -2.61 -14.05 1.93
C LEU A 62 -3.49 -15.19 2.43
N ARG A 63 -4.58 -14.90 3.15
CA ARG A 63 -5.50 -15.91 3.66
C ARG A 63 -6.55 -16.24 2.59
N PRO A 64 -6.72 -17.53 2.22
CA PRO A 64 -7.73 -17.94 1.26
C PRO A 64 -9.16 -17.70 1.78
N GLY A 65 -10.10 -17.50 0.85
CA GLY A 65 -11.53 -17.35 1.11
C GLY A 65 -12.01 -15.90 1.30
N GLY A 66 -13.23 -15.74 1.84
CA GLY A 66 -13.94 -14.44 1.92
C GLY A 66 -13.24 -13.34 2.74
N LEU A 67 -12.31 -13.72 3.64
CA LEU A 67 -11.49 -12.76 4.38
C LEU A 67 -10.45 -12.07 3.49
N GLY A 68 -9.79 -12.82 2.61
CA GLY A 68 -8.85 -12.25 1.63
C GLY A 68 -9.58 -11.34 0.64
N TYR A 69 -10.78 -11.74 0.21
CA TYR A 69 -11.65 -10.93 -0.65
C TYR A 69 -12.03 -9.59 -0.01
N THR A 70 -12.52 -9.61 1.22
CA THR A 70 -12.92 -8.35 1.88
C THR A 70 -11.71 -7.46 2.13
N ALA A 71 -10.58 -8.06 2.52
CA ALA A 71 -9.32 -7.37 2.73
C ALA A 71 -8.82 -6.69 1.44
N SER A 72 -9.04 -7.26 0.24
CA SER A 72 -8.59 -6.63 -1.01
C SER A 72 -9.28 -5.30 -1.30
N PHE A 73 -10.59 -5.19 -1.07
CA PHE A 73 -11.32 -3.93 -1.28
C PHE A 73 -10.93 -2.87 -0.26
N VAL A 74 -10.86 -3.28 1.02
CA VAL A 74 -10.45 -2.38 2.10
C VAL A 74 -9.04 -1.88 1.83
N GLU A 75 -8.13 -2.76 1.45
CA GLU A 75 -6.75 -2.41 1.17
C GLU A 75 -6.60 -1.49 -0.03
N PHE A 76 -7.34 -1.75 -1.11
CA PHE A 76 -7.33 -0.88 -2.28
C PHE A 76 -7.82 0.53 -1.95
N ALA A 77 -8.97 0.64 -1.27
CA ALA A 77 -9.53 1.92 -0.84
C ALA A 77 -8.56 2.67 0.11
N LEU A 78 -7.98 1.94 1.06
CA LEU A 78 -7.07 2.51 2.05
C LEU A 78 -5.78 3.01 1.41
N GLN A 79 -5.24 2.27 0.43
CA GLN A 79 -4.04 2.70 -0.30
C GLN A 79 -4.29 4.01 -1.06
N LEU A 80 -5.45 4.16 -1.69
CA LEU A 80 -5.82 5.41 -2.37
C LEU A 80 -5.93 6.58 -1.39
N VAL A 81 -6.53 6.35 -0.21
CA VAL A 81 -6.63 7.36 0.85
C VAL A 81 -5.25 7.77 1.35
N ILE A 82 -4.36 6.82 1.65
CA ILE A 82 -2.98 7.09 2.07
C ILE A 82 -2.25 7.94 1.04
N VAL A 83 -2.34 7.57 -0.24
CA VAL A 83 -1.68 8.30 -1.34
C VAL A 83 -2.22 9.72 -1.46
N ALA A 84 -3.55 9.90 -1.41
CA ALA A 84 -4.18 11.22 -1.50
C ALA A 84 -3.77 12.13 -0.34
N LEU A 85 -3.81 11.62 0.89
CA LEU A 85 -3.44 12.39 2.09
C LEU A 85 -1.95 12.74 2.12
N ALA A 86 -1.08 11.79 1.79
CA ALA A 86 0.37 12.01 1.74
C ALA A 86 0.74 13.00 0.63
N GLY A 87 0.12 12.89 -0.54
CA GLY A 87 0.27 13.82 -1.64
C GLY A 87 -0.16 15.24 -1.25
N TYR A 88 -1.34 15.37 -0.65
CA TYR A 88 -1.84 16.66 -0.15
C TYR A 88 -0.88 17.31 0.84
N ALA A 89 -0.42 16.57 1.85
CA ALA A 89 0.47 17.07 2.89
C ALA A 89 1.83 17.57 2.35
N VAL A 90 2.29 17.01 1.23
CA VAL A 90 3.57 17.38 0.62
C VAL A 90 3.42 18.53 -0.37
N LEU A 91 2.29 18.59 -1.08
CA LEU A 91 1.97 19.71 -1.98
C LEU A 91 1.81 21.02 -1.21
N SER A 92 1.34 20.98 0.04
CA SER A 92 1.26 22.15 0.92
C SER A 92 2.63 22.65 1.43
N THR A 93 3.74 22.02 1.03
CA THR A 93 5.11 22.42 1.41
C THR A 93 5.90 22.90 0.18
N ASP A 94 6.76 23.91 0.32
CA ASP A 94 7.56 24.48 -0.78
C ASP A 94 8.83 23.70 -1.17
N SER A 95 9.11 22.57 -0.53
CA SER A 95 10.35 21.84 -0.79
C SER A 95 10.26 20.93 -2.03
N LYS A 96 10.93 21.32 -3.12
CA LYS A 96 11.05 20.51 -4.35
C LYS A 96 11.56 19.09 -4.10
N ARG A 97 12.57 18.93 -3.23
CA ARG A 97 13.11 17.61 -2.86
C ARG A 97 12.04 16.70 -2.24
N ARG A 98 11.24 17.24 -1.31
CA ARG A 98 10.16 16.47 -0.65
C ARG A 98 9.07 16.06 -1.65
N ARG A 99 8.70 16.96 -2.57
CA ARG A 99 7.73 16.67 -3.64
C ARG A 99 8.21 15.53 -4.53
N VAL A 100 9.47 15.56 -4.98
CA VAL A 100 10.04 14.49 -5.81
C VAL A 100 10.09 13.17 -5.06
N THR A 101 10.61 13.14 -3.82
CA THR A 101 10.66 11.89 -3.03
C THR A 101 9.28 11.32 -2.75
N THR A 102 8.28 12.18 -2.52
CA THR A 102 6.90 11.72 -2.29
C THR A 102 6.27 11.20 -3.58
N ALA A 103 6.47 11.90 -4.71
CA ALA A 103 6.00 11.45 -6.00
C ALA A 103 6.59 10.08 -6.38
N THR A 104 7.90 9.88 -6.19
CA THR A 104 8.53 8.57 -6.45
C THR A 104 8.00 7.48 -5.52
N THR A 105 7.78 7.79 -4.24
CA THR A 105 7.18 6.84 -3.28
C THR A 105 5.75 6.48 -3.65
N ILE A 106 4.94 7.46 -4.07
CA ILE A 106 3.56 7.24 -4.57
C ILE A 106 3.57 6.35 -5.81
N VAL A 107 4.44 6.64 -6.79
CA VAL A 107 4.56 5.82 -8.00
C VAL A 107 4.92 4.38 -7.64
N GLY A 108 5.87 4.17 -6.73
CA GLY A 108 6.21 2.83 -6.25
C GLY A 108 5.02 2.13 -5.57
N ALA A 109 4.28 2.85 -4.73
CA ALA A 109 3.13 2.30 -4.02
C ALA A 109 1.99 1.91 -4.98
N LEU A 110 1.71 2.75 -5.98
CA LEU A 110 0.71 2.48 -7.02
C LEU A 110 1.14 1.34 -7.95
N ALA A 111 2.43 1.24 -8.29
CA ALA A 111 2.95 0.14 -9.08
C ALA A 111 2.76 -1.21 -8.35
N LEU A 112 3.05 -1.28 -7.05
CA LEU A 112 2.78 -2.47 -6.25
C LEU A 112 1.28 -2.73 -6.08
N LEU A 113 0.45 -1.70 -5.97
CA LEU A 113 -1.00 -1.86 -5.93
C LEU A 113 -1.53 -2.46 -7.23
N LEU A 114 -1.03 -2.00 -8.38
CA LEU A 114 -1.38 -2.56 -9.69
C LEU A 114 -0.94 -4.02 -9.80
N PHE A 115 0.26 -4.34 -9.31
CA PHE A 115 0.74 -5.71 -9.21
C PHE A 115 -0.11 -6.58 -8.27
N SER A 116 -0.86 -5.96 -7.35
CA SER A 116 -1.80 -6.67 -6.48
C SER A 116 -3.09 -7.06 -7.19
N VAL A 117 -3.43 -6.42 -8.32
CA VAL A 117 -4.70 -6.65 -9.02
C VAL A 117 -4.85 -8.10 -9.50
N PRO A 118 -3.84 -8.75 -10.12
CA PRO A 118 -3.92 -10.17 -10.44
C PRO A 118 -4.07 -11.06 -9.20
N ILE A 119 -3.44 -10.69 -8.07
CA ILE A 119 -3.56 -11.42 -6.80
C ILE A 119 -5.00 -11.37 -6.30
N TYR A 120 -5.61 -10.19 -6.33
CA TYR A 120 -7.02 -10.02 -6.01
C TYR A 120 -7.87 -10.83 -6.99
N GLY A 121 -7.51 -10.76 -8.29
CA GLY A 121 -8.01 -11.58 -9.40
C GLY A 121 -8.18 -13.07 -9.06
N GLU A 122 -7.12 -13.71 -8.58
CA GLU A 122 -7.17 -15.14 -8.24
C GLU A 122 -8.05 -15.42 -7.01
N ALA A 123 -8.11 -14.50 -6.04
CA ALA A 123 -9.07 -14.58 -4.95
C ALA A 123 -10.53 -14.43 -5.41
N PHE A 124 -10.80 -13.84 -6.59
CA PHE A 124 -12.14 -13.76 -7.20
C PHE A 124 -12.54 -15.02 -7.98
N VAL A 125 -11.59 -15.90 -8.35
CA VAL A 125 -11.84 -17.04 -9.25
C VAL A 125 -11.93 -18.38 -8.50
N ALA A 126 -11.43 -18.48 -7.27
CA ALA A 126 -11.58 -19.66 -6.42
C ALA A 126 -12.84 -19.56 -5.53
N PRO A 127 -13.94 -20.29 -5.84
CA PRO A 127 -15.10 -20.42 -4.95
C PRO A 127 -14.80 -21.25 -3.69
#